data_AF-A0A518HSV9-F1
#
_entry.id   AF-A0A518HSV9-F1
#
_cell.length_a   1.000
_cell.length_b   1.000
_cell.length_c   1.000
_cell.angle_alpha   90.00
_cell.angle_beta   90.00
_cell.angle_gamma   90.00
#
_symmetry.space_group_name_H-M   'P 1'
#
loop_
_entity.id
_entity.type
_entity.pdbx_description
1 polymer ?
#
loop_
_entity_poly.entity_id
_entity_poly.type
_entity_poly.pdbx_seq_one_letter_code
_entity_poly.pdbx_strand_id
1 'polypeptide(L)'
;MEPNKEQTRKNLSRRERIDVLFAEYDSLNQLLRFRLTAMDRRLPVAVTFMAATIAAVLALPLKLQLAVLIATPSAILWIGRTTVQHARAKEDNLRRISEIEQQVNEIAGEELLLFQSRHPNRAATVGGRTGMSVVFATTLNSLLMLLVCVALFGGEHGQVAQFLYLVFVGAIAWDLIMGAVLLNRYVYQRRPVILLEN
;
A
#
# COMPACT_ATOMS: atom_id res chain seq x y z
N MET A 1 52.09 7.59 -4.62
CA MET A 1 51.34 7.87 -5.86
C MET A 1 50.16 6.93 -5.91
N GLU A 2 49.08 7.26 -5.20
CA GLU A 2 47.81 6.56 -5.35
C GLU A 2 47.07 7.18 -6.54
N PRO A 3 46.61 6.36 -7.52
CA PRO A 3 45.82 6.90 -8.61
C PRO A 3 44.48 7.39 -8.06
N ASN A 4 44.28 8.68 -8.30
CA ASN A 4 43.08 9.49 -8.17
C ASN A 4 41.76 8.70 -8.38
N LYS A 5 41.07 8.33 -7.28
CA LYS A 5 39.73 7.71 -7.30
C LYS A 5 38.62 8.65 -7.77
N GLU A 6 38.94 9.92 -8.06
CA GLU A 6 38.00 10.96 -8.43
C GLU A 6 37.67 10.99 -9.93
N GLN A 7 38.38 10.22 -10.76
CA GLN A 7 38.39 10.41 -12.22
C GLN A 7 37.57 9.39 -13.04
N THR A 8 36.59 8.71 -12.41
CA THR A 8 35.64 7.83 -13.14
C THR A 8 34.17 8.19 -12.89
N ARG A 9 33.86 9.47 -12.66
CA ARG A 9 32.49 9.96 -12.91
C ARG A 9 32.34 10.25 -14.40
N LYS A 10 32.12 9.18 -15.17
CA LYS A 10 31.84 9.25 -16.61
C LYS A 10 30.59 10.12 -16.79
N ASN A 11 30.74 11.31 -17.36
CA ASN A 11 29.61 12.16 -17.75
C ASN A 11 28.80 11.40 -18.81
N LEU A 12 27.65 10.84 -18.41
CA LEU A 12 26.75 10.13 -19.31
C LEU A 12 26.28 11.06 -20.42
N SER A 13 26.38 10.61 -21.67
CA SER A 13 25.84 11.28 -22.84
C SER A 13 24.32 11.47 -22.70
N ARG A 14 23.73 12.50 -23.35
CA ARG A 14 22.27 12.74 -23.32
C ARG A 14 21.47 11.49 -23.69
N ARG A 15 21.97 10.72 -24.67
CA ARG A 15 21.34 9.47 -25.10
C ARG A 15 21.41 8.40 -24.02
N GLU A 16 22.56 8.21 -23.39
CA GLU A 16 22.73 7.25 -22.28
C GLU A 16 21.86 7.64 -21.06
N ARG A 17 21.70 8.95 -20.78
CA ARG A 17 20.80 9.44 -19.73
C ARG A 17 19.34 9.10 -20.03
N ILE A 18 18.89 9.33 -21.27
CA ILE A 18 17.55 8.97 -21.72
C ILE A 18 17.33 7.45 -21.64
N ASP A 19 18.30 6.65 -22.08
CA ASP A 19 18.20 5.18 -22.06
C ASP A 19 18.09 4.65 -20.61
N VAL A 20 18.85 5.21 -19.67
CA VAL A 20 18.74 4.87 -18.23
C VAL A 20 17.38 5.26 -17.67
N LEU A 21 16.86 6.44 -18.02
CA LEU A 21 15.53 6.89 -17.58
C LEU A 21 14.41 6.00 -18.14
N PHE A 22 14.51 5.57 -19.40
CA PHE A 22 13.56 4.62 -19.98
C PHE A 22 13.64 3.24 -19.32
N ALA A 23 14.85 2.75 -19.01
CA ALA A 23 15.00 1.49 -18.27
C ALA A 23 14.37 1.56 -16.86
N GLU A 24 14.52 2.69 -16.16
CA GLU A 24 13.84 2.95 -14.88
C GLU A 24 12.31 3.02 -15.07
N TYR A 25 11.83 3.72 -16.10
CA TYR A 25 10.42 3.84 -16.45
C TYR A 25 9.76 2.47 -16.69
N ASP A 26 10.40 1.61 -17.49
CA ASP A 26 9.90 0.28 -17.79
C ASP A 26 9.88 -0.61 -16.53
N SER A 27 10.92 -0.54 -15.71
CA SER A 27 10.99 -1.27 -14.44
C SER A 27 9.87 -0.83 -13.48
N LEU A 28 9.64 0.48 -13.34
CA LEU A 28 8.57 1.02 -12.50
C LEU A 28 7.17 0.63 -13.00
N ASN A 29 6.96 0.62 -14.32
CA ASN A 29 5.71 0.17 -14.91
C ASN A 29 5.45 -1.32 -14.69
N GLN A 30 6.47 -2.17 -14.80
CA GLN A 30 6.36 -3.59 -14.48
C GLN A 30 6.00 -3.79 -12.99
N LEU A 31 6.68 -3.08 -12.09
CA LEU A 31 6.41 -3.12 -10.65
C LEU A 31 5.00 -2.61 -10.32
N LEU A 32 4.55 -1.55 -11.00
CA LEU A 32 3.21 -0.99 -10.83
C LEU A 32 2.13 -2.00 -11.26
N ARG A 33 2.30 -2.66 -12.41
CA ARG A 33 1.38 -3.71 -12.88
C ARG A 33 1.31 -4.88 -11.90
N PHE A 34 2.46 -5.36 -11.44
CA PHE A 34 2.52 -6.42 -10.43
C PHE A 34 1.76 -6.02 -9.15
N ARG A 35 1.95 -4.79 -8.65
CA ARG A 35 1.27 -4.28 -7.46
C ARG A 35 -0.24 -4.11 -7.66
N LEU A 36 -0.68 -3.67 -8.83
CA LEU A 36 -2.11 -3.56 -9.17
C LEU A 36 -2.78 -4.94 -9.16
N THR A 37 -2.19 -5.92 -9.83
CA THR A 37 -2.70 -7.30 -9.80
C THR A 37 -2.71 -7.88 -8.38
N ALA A 38 -1.68 -7.58 -7.58
CA ALA A 38 -1.64 -7.99 -6.18
C ALA A 38 -2.71 -7.29 -5.32
N MET A 39 -3.03 -6.02 -5.61
CA MET A 39 -4.10 -5.29 -4.93
C MET A 39 -5.49 -5.82 -5.28
N ASP A 40 -5.76 -6.12 -6.55
CA ASP A 40 -7.06 -6.63 -6.99
C ASP A 40 -7.38 -8.00 -6.37
N ARG A 41 -6.35 -8.83 -6.14
CA ARG A 41 -6.50 -10.13 -5.46
C ARG A 41 -6.81 -10.03 -3.97
N ARG A 42 -6.58 -8.88 -3.32
CA ARG A 42 -6.80 -8.73 -1.87
C ARG A 42 -8.28 -8.73 -1.49
N LEU A 43 -9.14 -8.18 -2.34
CA LEU A 43 -10.56 -8.10 -2.04
C LEU A 43 -11.22 -9.50 -2.00
N PRO A 44 -11.00 -10.38 -3.00
CA PRO A 44 -11.41 -11.79 -2.89
C PRO A 44 -10.80 -12.49 -1.68
N VAL A 45 -9.50 -12.30 -1.41
CA VAL A 45 -8.84 -12.93 -0.25
C VAL A 45 -9.48 -12.50 1.07
N ALA A 46 -9.79 -11.21 1.23
CA ALA A 46 -10.43 -10.70 2.44
C ALA A 46 -11.85 -11.26 2.65
N VAL A 47 -12.63 -11.39 1.57
CA VAL A 47 -13.97 -12.00 1.61
C VAL A 47 -13.88 -13.50 1.93
N THR A 48 -12.98 -14.24 1.27
CA THR A 48 -12.78 -15.66 1.55
C THR A 48 -12.28 -15.89 2.98
N PHE A 49 -11.36 -15.05 3.46
CA PHE A 49 -10.86 -15.11 4.84
C PHE A 49 -12.00 -14.89 5.85
N MET A 50 -12.86 -13.90 5.61
CA MET A 50 -14.04 -13.64 6.43
C MET A 50 -14.98 -14.86 6.47
N ALA A 51 -15.34 -15.39 5.30
CA ALA A 51 -16.21 -16.57 5.21
C ALA A 51 -15.61 -17.79 5.91
N ALA A 52 -14.32 -18.05 5.68
CA ALA A 52 -13.60 -19.16 6.29
C ALA A 52 -13.53 -19.02 7.81
N THR A 53 -13.32 -17.81 8.33
CA THR A 53 -13.28 -17.57 9.77
C THR A 53 -14.64 -17.78 10.42
N ILE A 54 -15.71 -17.26 9.82
CA ILE A 54 -17.08 -17.47 10.32
C ILE A 54 -17.40 -18.96 10.35
N ALA A 55 -17.12 -19.68 9.25
CA ALA A 55 -17.32 -21.12 9.19
C ALA A 55 -16.49 -21.87 10.23
N ALA A 56 -15.22 -21.48 10.43
CA ALA A 56 -14.34 -22.10 11.41
C ALA A 56 -14.85 -21.91 12.84
N VAL A 57 -15.26 -20.70 13.22
CA VAL A 57 -15.80 -20.44 14.57
C VAL A 57 -17.07 -21.26 14.81
N LEU A 58 -17.95 -21.37 13.82
CA LEU A 58 -19.19 -22.15 13.94
C LEU A 58 -18.96 -23.68 13.99
N ALA A 59 -17.90 -24.17 13.35
CA ALA A 59 -17.60 -25.61 13.29
C ALA A 59 -16.71 -26.11 14.43
N LEU A 60 -15.94 -25.23 15.07
CA LEU A 60 -14.94 -25.61 16.08
C LEU A 60 -15.55 -25.75 17.49
N PRO A 61 -14.99 -26.63 18.33
CA PRO A 61 -15.33 -26.70 19.74
C PRO A 61 -14.90 -25.43 20.49
N LEU A 62 -15.61 -25.09 21.57
CA LEU A 62 -15.45 -23.83 22.33
C LEU A 62 -13.99 -23.48 22.67
N LYS A 63 -13.18 -24.48 23.06
CA LYS A 63 -11.77 -24.30 23.40
C LYS A 63 -10.92 -23.77 22.24
N LEU A 64 -11.26 -24.14 21.01
CA LEU A 64 -10.56 -23.73 19.79
C LEU A 64 -11.12 -22.44 19.19
N GLN A 65 -12.39 -22.12 19.45
CA GLN A 65 -13.01 -20.86 19.01
C GLN A 65 -12.23 -19.65 19.54
N LEU A 66 -11.80 -19.69 20.81
CA LEU A 66 -10.98 -18.64 21.41
C LEU A 66 -9.69 -18.38 20.63
N ALA A 67 -8.99 -19.42 20.20
CA ALA A 67 -7.75 -19.27 19.44
C ALA A 67 -8.01 -18.56 18.10
N VAL A 68 -9.10 -18.91 17.42
CA VAL A 68 -9.50 -18.27 16.16
C VAL A 68 -9.92 -16.82 16.40
N LEU A 69 -10.70 -16.54 17.44
CA LEU A 69 -11.15 -15.19 17.78
C LEU A 69 -10.01 -14.26 18.20
N ILE A 70 -8.91 -14.77 18.75
CA ILE A 70 -7.69 -13.99 19.05
C ILE A 70 -6.83 -13.80 17.79
N ALA A 71 -6.68 -14.84 16.97
CA ALA A 71 -5.84 -14.79 15.78
C ALA A 71 -6.43 -13.91 14.67
N THR A 72 -7.76 -13.91 14.54
CA THR A 72 -8.46 -13.22 13.45
C THR A 72 -8.22 -11.70 13.43
N PRO A 73 -8.40 -10.95 14.54
CA PRO A 73 -8.09 -9.52 14.56
C PRO A 73 -6.65 -9.21 14.16
N SER A 74 -5.69 -10.05 14.57
CA SER A 74 -4.27 -9.89 14.20
C SER A 74 -4.03 -10.08 12.70
N ALA A 75 -4.67 -11.09 12.09
CA ALA A 75 -4.62 -11.31 10.65
C ALA A 75 -5.27 -10.16 9.87
N ILE A 76 -6.39 -9.64 10.36
CA ILE A 76 -7.07 -8.46 9.80
C ILE A 76 -6.15 -7.24 9.82
N LEU A 77 -5.49 -6.98 10.96
CA LEU A 77 -4.53 -5.89 11.09
C LEU A 77 -3.43 -5.98 10.04
N TRP A 78 -2.88 -7.19 9.84
CA TRP A 78 -1.84 -7.44 8.84
C TRP A 78 -2.33 -7.19 7.41
N ILE A 79 -3.53 -7.66 7.06
CA ILE A 79 -4.16 -7.41 5.75
C ILE A 79 -4.34 -5.90 5.53
N GLY A 80 -4.86 -5.18 6.52
CA GLY A 80 -5.06 -3.73 6.44
C GLY A 80 -3.76 -2.96 6.26
N ARG A 81 -2.76 -3.21 7.13
CA ARG A 81 -1.44 -2.56 7.07
C ARG A 81 -0.75 -2.76 5.73
N THR A 82 -0.70 -4.00 5.25
CA THR A 82 -0.09 -4.27 3.95
C THR A 82 -0.88 -3.57 2.83
N THR A 83 -2.20 -3.45 2.93
CA THR A 83 -3.01 -2.81 1.87
C THR A 83 -2.71 -1.32 1.78
N VAL A 84 -2.61 -0.65 2.93
CA VAL A 84 -2.19 0.75 3.01
C VAL A 84 -0.76 0.93 2.47
N GLN A 85 0.18 0.07 2.86
CA GLN A 85 1.57 0.13 2.37
C GLN A 85 1.67 -0.06 0.85
N HIS A 86 0.90 -0.99 0.29
CA HIS A 86 0.86 -1.21 -1.15
C HIS A 86 0.24 -0.03 -1.91
N ALA A 87 -0.82 0.58 -1.36
CA ALA A 87 -1.42 1.78 -1.94
C ALA A 87 -0.45 2.98 -1.92
N ARG A 88 0.30 3.15 -0.83
CA ARG A 88 1.34 4.18 -0.72
C ARG A 88 2.45 3.99 -1.76
N ALA A 89 3.01 2.78 -1.82
CA ALA A 89 4.07 2.48 -2.78
C ALA A 89 3.61 2.57 -4.25
N LYS A 90 2.33 2.29 -4.53
CA LYS A 90 1.73 2.54 -5.84
C LYS A 90 1.76 4.03 -6.20
N GLU A 91 1.39 4.90 -5.27
CA GLU A 91 1.45 6.35 -5.47
C GLU A 91 2.88 6.83 -5.69
N ASP A 92 3.83 6.37 -4.85
CA ASP A 92 5.23 6.74 -4.97
C ASP A 92 5.79 6.37 -6.37
N ASN A 93 5.45 5.19 -6.89
CA ASN A 93 5.83 4.77 -8.23
C ASN A 93 5.20 5.65 -9.33
N LEU A 94 3.92 6.00 -9.22
CA LEU A 94 3.24 6.85 -10.19
C LEU A 94 3.86 8.26 -10.24
N ARG A 95 4.21 8.81 -9.07
CA ARG A 95 4.89 10.10 -8.96
C ARG A 95 6.27 10.04 -9.59
N ARG A 96 7.04 8.99 -9.32
CA ARG A 96 8.36 8.78 -9.92
C ARG A 96 8.29 8.65 -11.45
N ILE A 97 7.29 7.94 -11.97
CA ILE A 97 7.04 7.86 -13.41
C ILE A 97 6.80 9.26 -13.99
N SER A 98 5.95 10.08 -13.35
CA SER A 98 5.71 11.45 -13.80
C SER A 98 6.97 12.33 -13.76
N GLU A 99 7.87 12.13 -12.79
CA GLU A 99 9.16 12.83 -12.75
C GLU A 99 10.07 12.41 -13.90
N ILE A 100 10.11 11.12 -14.23
CA ILE A 100 10.91 10.61 -15.36
C ILE A 100 10.37 11.18 -16.68
N GLU A 101 9.05 11.21 -16.87
CA GLU A 101 8.44 11.84 -18.06
C GLU A 101 8.88 13.31 -18.20
N GLN A 102 8.86 14.06 -17.10
CA GLN A 102 9.30 15.45 -17.11
C GLN A 102 10.81 15.57 -17.43
N GLN A 103 11.66 14.74 -16.83
CA GLN A 103 13.10 14.75 -17.09
C GLN A 103 13.45 14.40 -18.53
N VAL A 104 12.77 13.41 -19.12
CA VAL A 104 12.97 13.05 -20.53
C VAL A 104 12.55 14.20 -21.45
N ASN A 105 11.41 14.83 -21.18
CA ASN A 105 10.94 15.98 -21.97
C ASN A 105 11.90 17.18 -21.85
N GLU A 106 12.43 17.45 -20.65
CA GLU A 106 13.42 18.50 -20.42
C GLU A 106 14.73 18.24 -21.18
N ILE A 107 15.20 16.98 -21.24
CA ILE A 107 16.41 16.61 -21.99
C ILE A 107 16.17 16.68 -23.50
N ALA A 108 14.98 16.27 -23.96
CA ALA A 108 14.60 16.28 -25.36
C ALA A 108 14.28 17.68 -25.90
N GLY A 109 13.87 18.60 -25.02
CA GLY A 109 13.41 19.95 -25.40
C GLY A 109 11.99 19.99 -25.97
N GLU A 110 11.27 18.87 -25.95
CA GLU A 110 9.90 18.72 -26.46
C GLU A 110 9.08 17.83 -25.52
N GLU A 111 7.75 18.02 -25.51
CA GLU A 111 6.82 17.19 -24.74
C GLU A 111 6.57 15.84 -25.43
N LEU A 112 7.51 14.91 -25.32
CA LEU A 112 7.43 13.57 -25.94
C LEU A 112 6.59 12.58 -25.12
N LEU A 113 6.74 12.60 -23.79
CA LEU A 113 6.04 11.70 -22.86
C LEU A 113 5.03 12.47 -22.03
N LEU A 114 3.75 12.12 -22.18
CA LEU A 114 2.64 12.83 -21.53
C LEU A 114 1.63 11.89 -20.84
N PHE A 115 1.99 10.62 -20.67
CA PHE A 115 1.05 9.58 -20.26
C PHE A 115 0.54 9.80 -18.82
N GLN A 116 1.43 10.04 -17.85
CA GLN A 116 1.01 10.43 -16.50
C GLN A 116 0.64 11.91 -16.40
N SER A 117 1.33 12.80 -17.12
CA SER A 117 1.08 14.24 -17.02
C SER A 117 -0.32 14.66 -17.49
N ARG A 118 -0.91 13.95 -18.46
CA ARG A 118 -2.29 14.13 -18.94
C ARG A 118 -3.31 13.18 -18.31
N HIS A 119 -2.89 12.29 -17.41
CA HIS A 119 -3.81 11.31 -16.83
C HIS A 119 -4.86 12.03 -15.94
N PRO A 120 -6.16 11.74 -16.07
CA PRO A 120 -7.23 12.41 -15.32
C PRO A 120 -7.17 12.17 -13.79
N ASN A 121 -6.19 11.42 -13.32
CA ASN A 121 -6.00 11.03 -11.93
C ASN A 121 -4.84 11.81 -11.28
N ARG A 122 -4.53 13.00 -11.80
CA ARG A 122 -3.54 13.96 -11.27
C ARG A 122 -3.94 14.57 -9.91
N ALA A 123 -4.86 13.92 -9.19
CA ALA A 123 -5.41 14.42 -7.94
C ALA A 123 -4.28 14.55 -6.89
N ALA A 124 -4.42 15.55 -6.02
CA ALA A 124 -3.54 15.74 -4.87
C ALA A 124 -3.70 14.62 -3.81
N THR A 125 -4.65 13.71 -4.00
CA THR A 125 -4.98 12.62 -3.09
C THR A 125 -4.31 11.31 -3.53
N VAL A 126 -3.68 10.66 -2.56
CA VAL A 126 -2.85 9.47 -2.71
C VAL A 126 -3.68 8.24 -3.09
N GLY A 127 -3.17 7.42 -4.03
CA GLY A 127 -3.71 6.10 -4.37
C GLY A 127 -4.58 6.08 -5.63
N GLY A 128 -4.97 7.24 -6.14
CA GLY A 128 -5.91 7.35 -7.25
C GLY A 128 -7.29 6.78 -6.94
N ARG A 129 -8.28 6.99 -7.84
CA ARG A 129 -9.65 6.45 -7.66
C ARG A 129 -9.71 4.96 -7.30
N THR A 130 -8.83 4.14 -7.89
CA THR A 130 -8.82 2.69 -7.66
C THR A 130 -8.09 2.27 -6.37
N GLY A 131 -6.99 2.92 -5.99
CA GLY A 131 -6.23 2.52 -4.80
C GLY A 131 -6.95 2.87 -3.51
N MET A 132 -7.57 4.05 -3.44
CA MET A 132 -8.36 4.44 -2.27
C MET A 132 -9.63 3.62 -2.13
N SER A 133 -10.28 3.24 -3.24
CA SER A 133 -11.44 2.35 -3.20
C SER A 133 -11.10 0.99 -2.56
N VAL A 134 -9.95 0.39 -2.96
CA VAL A 134 -9.49 -0.87 -2.38
C VAL A 134 -9.14 -0.73 -0.89
N VAL A 135 -8.45 0.34 -0.50
CA VAL A 135 -8.13 0.61 0.92
C VAL A 135 -9.40 0.80 1.75
N PHE A 136 -10.36 1.57 1.25
CA PHE A 136 -11.64 1.81 1.92
C PHE A 136 -12.46 0.53 2.04
N ALA A 137 -12.62 -0.22 0.95
CA ALA A 137 -13.34 -1.50 0.96
C ALA A 137 -12.69 -2.50 1.93
N THR A 138 -11.35 -2.59 1.92
CA THR A 138 -10.61 -3.48 2.84
C THR A 138 -10.78 -3.03 4.30
N THR A 139 -10.73 -1.72 4.57
CA THR A 139 -10.93 -1.17 5.91
C THR A 139 -12.34 -1.44 6.41
N LEU A 140 -13.35 -1.17 5.59
CA LEU A 140 -14.75 -1.43 5.92
C LEU A 140 -14.99 -2.93 6.19
N ASN A 141 -14.51 -3.82 5.31
CA ASN A 141 -14.63 -5.26 5.50
C ASN A 141 -13.93 -5.73 6.79
N SER A 142 -12.76 -5.16 7.08
CA SER A 142 -12.00 -5.44 8.30
C SER A 142 -12.78 -5.03 9.55
N LEU A 143 -13.37 -3.82 9.57
CA LEU A 143 -14.18 -3.34 10.68
C LEU A 143 -15.43 -4.20 10.89
N LEU A 144 -16.11 -4.60 9.81
CA LEU A 144 -17.25 -5.53 9.89
C LEU A 144 -16.83 -6.87 10.50
N MET A 145 -15.68 -7.41 10.10
CA MET A 145 -15.19 -8.67 10.65
C MET A 145 -14.79 -8.53 12.13
N LEU A 146 -14.24 -7.39 12.56
CA LEU A 146 -13.98 -7.12 13.97
C LEU A 146 -15.27 -7.06 14.79
N LEU A 147 -16.35 -6.48 14.24
CA LEU A 147 -17.67 -6.50 14.89
C LEU A 147 -18.20 -7.93 15.04
N VAL A 148 -18.05 -8.77 14.01
CA VAL A 148 -18.39 -10.20 14.09
C VAL A 148 -17.56 -10.89 15.17
N CYS A 149 -16.26 -10.61 15.25
CA CYS A 149 -15.37 -11.16 16.28
C CYS A 149 -15.81 -10.76 17.70
N VAL A 150 -16.30 -9.53 17.90
CA VAL A 150 -16.86 -9.07 19.19
C VAL A 150 -18.18 -9.74 19.50
N ALA A 151 -19.08 -9.84 18.53
CA ALA A 151 -20.38 -10.50 18.69
C ALA A 151 -20.23 -11.98 19.06
N LEU A 152 -19.30 -12.70 18.43
CA LEU A 152 -19.03 -14.11 18.69
C LEU A 152 -18.29 -14.36 20.01
N PHE A 153 -17.55 -13.37 20.52
CA PHE A 153 -16.87 -13.47 21.82
C PHE A 153 -17.80 -13.14 23.00
N GLY A 154 -18.89 -12.40 22.76
CA GLY A 154 -19.86 -12.02 23.78
C GLY A 154 -20.79 -13.17 24.16
N GLY A 155 -20.92 -13.45 25.46
CA GLY A 155 -21.96 -14.35 25.99
C GLY A 155 -21.47 -15.38 27.01
N GLU A 156 -20.25 -15.92 26.85
CA GLU A 156 -19.78 -17.05 27.69
C GLU A 156 -18.52 -16.76 28.51
N HIS A 157 -17.92 -15.57 28.35
CA HIS A 157 -16.69 -15.19 29.01
C HIS A 157 -16.92 -14.16 30.13
N GLY A 158 -16.12 -14.21 31.19
CA GLY A 158 -16.21 -13.27 32.30
C GLY A 158 -15.99 -11.81 31.87
N GLN A 159 -16.51 -10.85 32.65
CA GLN A 159 -16.48 -9.42 32.33
C GLN A 159 -15.06 -8.89 32.04
N VAL A 160 -14.06 -9.35 32.78
CA VAL A 160 -12.65 -8.95 32.57
C VAL A 160 -12.14 -9.39 31.21
N ALA A 161 -12.44 -10.62 30.78
CA ALA A 161 -12.03 -11.14 29.48
C ALA A 161 -12.70 -10.38 28.34
N GLN A 162 -13.99 -10.05 28.48
CA GLN A 162 -14.74 -9.24 27.52
C GLN A 162 -14.14 -7.84 27.40
N PHE A 163 -13.81 -7.19 28.52
CA PHE A 163 -13.19 -5.86 28.51
C PHE A 163 -11.83 -5.87 27.82
N LEU A 164 -10.96 -6.83 28.16
CA LEU A 164 -9.64 -6.96 27.52
C LEU A 164 -9.74 -7.20 26.02
N TYR A 165 -10.70 -8.03 25.60
CA TYR A 165 -10.92 -8.32 24.18
C TYR A 165 -11.45 -7.09 23.42
N LEU A 166 -12.35 -6.30 24.02
CA LEU A 166 -12.83 -5.04 23.45
C LEU A 166 -11.69 -4.03 23.30
N VAL A 167 -10.81 -3.90 24.29
CA VAL A 167 -9.63 -3.03 24.20
C VAL A 167 -8.69 -3.50 23.07
N PHE A 168 -8.44 -4.80 22.96
CA PHE A 168 -7.62 -5.39 21.91
C PHE A 168 -8.20 -5.13 20.51
N VAL A 169 -9.47 -5.44 20.29
CA VAL A 169 -10.16 -5.18 19.01
C VAL A 169 -10.24 -3.68 18.72
N GLY A 170 -10.50 -2.85 19.73
CA GLY A 170 -10.56 -1.40 19.62
C GLY A 170 -9.23 -0.79 19.17
N ALA A 171 -8.11 -1.26 19.72
CA ALA A 171 -6.77 -0.84 19.30
C ALA A 171 -6.49 -1.19 17.83
N ILE A 172 -6.93 -2.37 17.38
CA ILE A 172 -6.80 -2.80 15.98
C ILE A 172 -7.67 -1.95 15.06
N ALA A 173 -8.94 -1.73 15.42
CA ALA A 173 -9.85 -0.89 14.65
C ALA A 173 -9.30 0.54 14.50
N TRP A 174 -8.77 1.09 15.59
CA TRP A 174 -8.12 2.41 15.59
C TRP A 174 -6.93 2.45 14.62
N ASP A 175 -6.03 1.47 14.65
CA ASP A 175 -4.86 1.43 13.76
C ASP A 175 -5.25 1.32 12.28
N LEU A 176 -6.29 0.53 11.96
CA LEU A 176 -6.82 0.43 10.60
C LEU A 176 -7.38 1.76 10.09
N ILE A 177 -8.18 2.43 10.92
CA ILE A 177 -8.77 3.75 10.60
C ILE A 177 -7.65 4.78 10.42
N MET A 178 -6.70 4.82 11.36
CA MET A 178 -5.57 5.73 11.29
C MET A 178 -4.69 5.46 10.06
N GLY A 179 -4.47 4.21 9.69
CA GLY A 179 -3.75 3.84 8.47
C GLY A 179 -4.42 4.41 7.20
N ALA A 180 -5.74 4.30 7.09
CA ALA A 180 -6.50 4.87 5.97
C ALA A 180 -6.49 6.41 5.97
N VAL A 181 -6.63 7.03 7.14
CA VAL A 181 -6.59 8.50 7.29
C VAL A 181 -5.21 9.06 6.96
N LEU A 182 -4.15 8.44 7.46
CA LEU A 182 -2.76 8.83 7.20
C LEU A 182 -2.42 8.68 5.72
N LEU A 183 -2.95 7.66 5.04
CA LEU A 183 -2.79 7.52 3.59
C LEU A 183 -3.48 8.66 2.84
N ASN A 184 -4.69 9.05 3.24
CA ASN A 184 -5.40 10.17 2.61
C ASN A 184 -4.66 11.52 2.78
N ARG A 185 -3.91 11.66 3.89
CA ARG A 185 -3.08 12.83 4.18
C ARG A 185 -1.63 12.68 3.71
N TYR A 186 -1.28 11.57 3.08
CA TYR A 186 0.10 11.31 2.72
C TYR A 186 0.54 12.31 1.64
N VAL A 187 1.67 12.97 1.88
CA VAL A 187 2.28 13.89 0.91
C VAL A 187 3.54 13.20 0.41
N TYR A 188 3.59 12.98 -0.90
CA TYR A 188 4.79 12.46 -1.54
C TYR A 188 5.95 13.43 -1.32
N GLN A 189 6.96 12.98 -0.59
CA GLN A 189 8.20 13.72 -0.44
C GLN A 189 9.10 13.38 -1.61
N ARG A 190 9.31 14.36 -2.49
CA ARG A 190 10.21 14.24 -3.64
C ARG A 190 11.58 13.80 -3.14
N ARG A 191 12.10 12.69 -3.66
CA ARG A 191 13.50 12.32 -3.41
C ARG A 191 14.36 13.43 -4.05
N PRO A 192 15.31 14.05 -3.33
CA PRO A 192 16.16 15.06 -3.93
C PRO A 192 16.81 14.43 -5.14
N VAL A 193 16.53 15.00 -6.31
CA VAL A 193 17.28 14.69 -7.52
C VAL A 193 18.70 15.05 -7.15
N ILE A 194 19.59 14.06 -7.08
CA ILE A 194 21.02 14.32 -7.08
C ILE A 194 21.28 14.86 -8.47
N LEU A 195 21.04 16.17 -8.63
CA LEU A 195 21.49 16.93 -9.76
C LEU A 195 23.00 16.72 -9.74
N LEU A 196 23.48 15.93 -10.70
CA LEU A 196 24.87 15.98 -11.11
C LEU A 196 25.07 17.37 -11.70
N GLU A 197 25.19 18.37 -10.83
CA GLU A 197 25.58 19.73 -11.20
C GLU A 197 27.01 19.66 -11.74
N ASN A 198 27.08 19.89 -13.06
CA ASN A 198 28.16 20.30 -13.94
C ASN A 198 29.62 19.96 -13.56
#